data_AF-A0A150PMH6-F1
#
_entry.id   AF-A0A150PMH6-F1
#
_cell.length_a   1.000
_cell.length_b   1.000
_cell.length_c   1.000
_cell.angle_alpha   90.00
_cell.angle_beta   90.00
_cell.angle_gamma   90.00
#
_symmetry.space_group_name_H-M   'P 1'
#
loop_
_entity.id
_entity.type
_entity.pdbx_description
1 polymer ?
#
loop_
_entity_poly.entity_id
_entity_poly.type
_entity_poly.pdbx_seq_one_letter_code
_entity_poly.pdbx_strand_id
1 'polypeptide(L)'
;MRINVQASPSIVSSGRISQRTLGVLSCVTAFLLAACGSGDLGADGTGGGGGDGTITPSPTGSGAGTGVGGGVGASSSTGIPASSSTGDAASGTGGSSGTGSSHPKDHCVDGFDPHPSDAMMKDGPAEYTKNGQIDLTVQPEVIAWMEENEWQAAHFEWHSIRRCGGGGFGGMSRVNICNSSVPVPADQECKTTGDGFQFLAMHRHMIQSLKQLWPNHKEQFEGFKKFPTTAEELPEQWRADFRPWSATTLANAKIADEIDKPENLSRFPDEGAFGMWLQCFAGQAIPGTSQSASGLHGDLHFKWVRSNNTDHGLGNQFTNIDNYMFWKLHGWIDNVWEKYRIAKGMSPDDQELKDAVAAQCYEMDAIARVINPSLEPEPEGPVGPESGAFHTAVRPIFESSIHKCSGCHAAPSTGPQAGLSLGGDISSADIVAGLVNKPSRGGGQFRLVVPGNPDQSWLYLKVAGTAVNAGCRPSASASCNTGVMPQAADGKPTLTSAELATLRQWIQDGAPAPTP
;
A
#
# COMPACT_ATOMS: atom_id res chain seq x y z
N MET A 1 -0.39 40.11 75.26
CA MET A 1 0.19 39.66 76.53
C MET A 1 0.45 38.16 76.39
N ARG A 2 1.73 37.75 76.46
CA ARG A 2 2.35 36.42 76.73
C ARG A 2 1.58 35.11 76.37
N ILE A 3 2.15 33.98 75.92
CA ILE A 3 3.43 33.43 75.40
C ILE A 3 3.14 31.90 75.25
N ASN A 4 3.62 31.26 74.16
CA ASN A 4 4.00 29.84 73.92
C ASN A 4 3.02 28.67 74.28
N VAL A 5 3.02 27.49 73.65
CA VAL A 5 4.13 26.54 73.34
C VAL A 5 3.69 25.47 72.29
N GLN A 6 4.56 25.26 71.29
CA GLN A 6 5.01 24.04 70.55
C GLN A 6 4.07 22.86 70.20
N ALA A 7 4.15 22.39 68.94
CA ALA A 7 4.89 21.18 68.55
C ALA A 7 4.99 21.00 67.00
N SER A 8 6.21 20.74 66.50
CA SER A 8 6.53 20.20 65.15
C SER A 8 6.66 18.66 65.20
N PRO A 9 6.69 17.89 64.08
CA PRO A 9 7.85 17.73 63.16
C PRO A 9 7.43 17.71 61.65
N SER A 10 8.19 18.17 60.63
CA SER A 10 9.52 17.84 60.06
C SER A 10 9.57 16.67 59.05
N ILE A 11 10.17 16.97 57.87
CA ILE A 11 10.87 16.14 56.84
C ILE A 11 9.93 15.29 55.92
N VAL A 12 10.03 15.21 54.58
CA VAL A 12 11.18 15.13 53.65
C VAL A 12 10.83 15.64 52.24
N SER A 13 11.79 16.37 51.65
CA SER A 13 11.88 16.78 50.25
C SER A 13 12.74 15.78 49.46
N SER A 14 12.29 15.43 48.25
CA SER A 14 13.06 14.78 47.17
C SER A 14 12.34 15.21 45.90
N GLY A 15 12.89 15.96 44.94
CA GLY A 15 14.19 15.84 44.31
C GLY A 15 13.92 15.67 42.80
N ARG A 16 13.49 16.72 42.10
CA ARG A 16 13.41 16.74 40.63
C ARG A 16 14.76 17.20 40.08
N ILE A 17 15.45 16.29 39.42
CA ILE A 17 16.68 16.56 38.68
C ILE A 17 16.32 17.38 37.45
N SER A 18 16.83 18.60 37.45
CA SER A 18 16.92 19.50 36.31
C SER A 18 18.00 18.96 35.36
N GLN A 19 17.65 18.67 34.11
CA GLN A 19 18.63 18.67 33.03
C GLN A 19 18.31 19.81 32.07
N ARG A 20 19.25 20.75 32.06
CA ARG A 20 19.35 21.90 31.18
C ARG A 20 19.69 21.44 29.75
N THR A 21 18.93 21.98 28.82
CA THR A 21 19.42 22.79 27.69
C THR A 21 20.69 22.32 26.98
N LEU A 22 20.52 21.73 25.80
CA LEU A 22 21.40 21.91 24.66
C LEU A 22 20.49 22.11 23.43
N GLY A 23 20.14 23.38 23.20
CA GLY A 23 19.48 23.80 21.98
C GLY A 23 20.47 23.74 20.83
N VAL A 24 20.37 22.69 20.01
CA VAL A 24 20.97 22.67 18.67
C VAL A 24 19.91 23.20 17.73
N LEU A 25 20.00 24.49 17.44
CA LEU A 25 19.25 25.16 16.40
C LEU A 25 19.79 24.64 15.05
N SER A 26 19.21 23.57 14.53
CA SER A 26 19.51 23.10 13.17
C SER A 26 18.76 24.00 12.19
N CYS A 27 19.47 24.99 11.63
CA CYS A 27 19.05 25.70 10.44
C CYS A 27 18.98 24.71 9.26
N VAL A 28 17.78 24.25 8.93
CA VAL A 28 17.51 23.58 7.66
C VAL A 28 17.75 24.61 6.56
N THR A 29 18.87 24.47 5.88
CA THR A 29 19.21 25.29 4.72
C THR A 29 18.40 24.77 3.55
N ALA A 30 17.33 25.48 3.18
CA ALA A 30 16.63 25.29 1.93
C ALA A 30 17.58 25.64 0.77
N PHE A 31 18.25 24.63 0.19
CA PHE A 31 18.98 24.80 -1.05
C PHE A 31 18.01 24.71 -2.23
N LEU A 32 17.51 25.89 -2.60
CA LEU A 32 17.01 26.19 -3.94
C LEU A 32 18.21 26.24 -4.91
N LEU A 33 18.19 25.41 -5.94
CA LEU A 33 18.85 25.73 -7.21
C LEU A 33 17.76 25.91 -8.28
N ALA A 34 17.35 27.17 -8.40
CA ALA A 34 16.72 27.69 -9.60
C ALA A 34 17.73 27.62 -10.75
N ALA A 35 17.35 27.01 -11.87
CA ALA A 35 18.00 27.22 -13.15
C ALA A 35 17.06 28.09 -14.01
N CYS A 36 17.18 29.41 -13.85
CA CYS A 36 16.84 30.38 -14.89
C CYS A 36 18.14 30.74 -15.62
N GLY A 37 18.16 30.67 -16.95
CA GLY A 37 19.24 31.29 -17.75
C GLY A 37 19.49 30.70 -19.12
N SER A 38 18.70 31.15 -20.10
CA SER A 38 19.09 31.65 -21.43
C SER A 38 20.07 30.87 -22.31
N GLY A 39 19.69 30.65 -23.58
CA GLY A 39 20.65 30.38 -24.65
C GLY A 39 20.04 29.85 -25.94
N ASP A 40 19.37 30.72 -26.68
CA ASP A 40 19.02 30.52 -28.09
C ASP A 40 20.32 30.52 -28.92
N LEU A 41 20.61 29.41 -29.61
CA LEU A 41 21.61 29.35 -30.68
C LEU A 41 21.09 28.40 -31.76
N GLY A 42 20.57 29.00 -32.83
CA GLY A 42 20.43 28.33 -34.10
C GLY A 42 21.80 27.98 -34.69
N ALA A 43 21.87 26.86 -35.39
CA ALA A 43 22.79 26.66 -36.48
C ALA A 43 22.22 25.59 -37.42
N ASP A 44 22.08 26.00 -38.68
CA ASP A 44 21.84 25.20 -39.86
C ASP A 44 22.78 23.99 -39.95
N GLY A 45 22.26 22.89 -40.51
CA GLY A 45 23.02 21.69 -40.81
C GLY A 45 22.29 20.78 -41.79
N THR A 46 22.38 21.16 -43.06
CA THR A 46 21.92 20.40 -44.24
C THR A 46 22.80 19.17 -44.51
N GLY A 47 22.17 18.12 -45.07
CA GLY A 47 22.81 16.95 -45.71
C GLY A 47 22.33 15.63 -45.09
N GLY A 48 21.79 14.64 -45.80
CA GLY A 48 21.77 14.36 -47.22
C GLY A 48 22.02 12.86 -47.42
N GLY A 49 21.16 12.17 -48.18
CA GLY A 49 21.30 10.76 -48.59
C GLY A 49 20.57 9.79 -47.67
N GLY A 50 19.65 8.94 -48.10
CA GLY A 50 19.49 8.31 -49.41
C GLY A 50 19.49 6.79 -49.16
N GLY A 51 18.40 6.10 -49.45
CA GLY A 51 18.31 4.66 -49.19
C GLY A 51 16.91 4.10 -49.36
N ASP A 52 16.50 3.97 -50.63
CA ASP A 52 15.39 3.15 -51.10
C ASP A 52 15.46 1.71 -50.56
N GLY A 53 14.29 1.12 -50.30
CA GLY A 53 14.16 -0.26 -49.84
C GLY A 53 12.72 -0.77 -49.88
N THR A 54 12.10 -0.70 -51.05
CA THR A 54 10.81 -1.32 -51.36
C THR A 54 10.97 -2.84 -51.50
N ILE A 55 10.30 -3.67 -50.68
CA ILE A 55 9.82 -5.00 -51.09
C ILE A 55 8.41 -5.24 -50.54
N THR A 56 7.58 -5.73 -51.45
CA THR A 56 6.16 -6.02 -51.55
C THR A 56 5.61 -7.18 -50.68
N PRO A 57 4.27 -7.43 -50.69
CA PRO A 57 3.52 -7.98 -49.55
C PRO A 57 2.95 -9.41 -49.74
N SER A 58 2.21 -9.85 -48.69
CA SER A 58 1.08 -10.80 -48.68
C SER A 58 1.41 -12.31 -48.53
N PRO A 59 0.46 -13.18 -48.09
CA PRO A 59 -0.98 -12.97 -48.04
C PRO A 59 -1.78 -13.48 -46.81
N THR A 60 -2.98 -12.91 -46.67
CA THR A 60 -4.29 -13.50 -46.30
C THR A 60 -4.38 -14.72 -45.37
N GLY A 61 -5.19 -14.56 -44.32
CA GLY A 61 -5.87 -15.65 -43.62
C GLY A 61 -7.18 -15.15 -43.01
N SER A 62 -8.24 -15.11 -43.81
CA SER A 62 -9.61 -14.87 -43.37
C SER A 62 -10.22 -16.14 -42.79
N GLY A 63 -10.84 -16.04 -41.62
CA GLY A 63 -11.64 -17.12 -41.02
C GLY A 63 -12.81 -16.52 -40.24
N ALA A 64 -13.91 -16.30 -40.95
CA ALA A 64 -15.20 -15.94 -40.38
C ALA A 64 -15.83 -17.16 -39.70
N GLY A 65 -16.38 -16.97 -38.51
CA GLY A 65 -17.21 -17.94 -37.79
C GLY A 65 -18.38 -17.25 -37.12
N THR A 66 -19.46 -17.06 -37.87
CA THR A 66 -20.79 -16.70 -37.37
C THR A 66 -21.40 -17.90 -36.65
N GLY A 67 -21.88 -17.68 -35.42
CA GLY A 67 -22.67 -18.64 -34.64
C GLY A 67 -23.83 -17.92 -33.96
N VAL A 68 -25.03 -18.23 -34.43
CA VAL A 68 -26.34 -17.66 -34.08
C VAL A 68 -27.00 -18.44 -32.94
N GLY A 69 -27.77 -17.73 -32.10
CA GLY A 69 -28.91 -18.26 -31.33
C GLY A 69 -28.54 -18.80 -29.95
N GLY A 70 -29.28 -18.58 -28.88
CA GLY A 70 -30.64 -18.06 -28.67
C GLY A 70 -31.10 -18.56 -27.29
N GLY A 71 -32.16 -17.97 -26.72
CA GLY A 71 -32.83 -18.50 -25.53
C GLY A 71 -32.57 -17.70 -24.25
N VAL A 72 -33.23 -16.56 -24.04
CA VAL A 72 -34.47 -16.43 -23.23
C VAL A 72 -34.62 -17.45 -22.10
N GLY A 73 -34.55 -16.95 -20.87
CA GLY A 73 -34.86 -17.67 -19.64
C GLY A 73 -35.07 -16.68 -18.50
N ALA A 74 -36.13 -15.88 -18.59
CA ALA A 74 -36.64 -15.07 -17.49
C ALA A 74 -37.21 -15.99 -16.41
N SER A 75 -36.80 -15.82 -15.16
CA SER A 75 -37.56 -16.31 -14.02
C SER A 75 -37.65 -15.24 -12.95
N SER A 76 -38.82 -14.61 -12.94
CA SER A 76 -39.35 -13.73 -11.92
C SER A 76 -39.75 -14.55 -10.69
N SER A 77 -39.36 -14.10 -9.49
CA SER A 77 -40.12 -14.37 -8.27
C SER A 77 -40.12 -13.13 -7.38
N THR A 78 -41.19 -12.35 -7.55
CA THR A 78 -42.02 -11.74 -6.50
C THR A 78 -41.44 -11.64 -5.08
N GLY A 79 -41.28 -10.38 -4.62
CA GLY A 79 -41.27 -10.04 -3.20
C GLY A 79 -42.67 -9.98 -2.59
N ILE A 80 -42.69 -9.57 -1.30
CA ILE A 80 -43.77 -9.02 -0.43
C ILE A 80 -43.55 -9.56 1.02
N PRO A 81 -43.72 -8.78 2.10
CA PRO A 81 -43.38 -7.38 2.36
C PRO A 81 -42.67 -7.20 3.72
N ALA A 82 -42.36 -5.94 4.04
CA ALA A 82 -41.92 -5.46 5.34
C ALA A 82 -42.92 -5.73 6.49
N SER A 83 -42.40 -5.96 7.69
CA SER A 83 -43.10 -5.67 8.95
C SER A 83 -42.23 -4.79 9.84
N SER A 84 -42.69 -3.57 10.03
CA SER A 84 -42.24 -2.58 11.01
C SER A 84 -42.58 -3.02 12.44
N SER A 85 -41.62 -2.94 13.36
CA SER A 85 -41.92 -2.76 14.78
C SER A 85 -40.93 -1.78 15.41
N THR A 86 -41.48 -0.62 15.77
CA THR A 86 -40.92 0.34 16.72
C THR A 86 -40.77 -0.29 18.10
N GLY A 87 -39.64 -0.09 18.76
CA GLY A 87 -39.41 -0.49 20.15
C GLY A 87 -38.15 0.19 20.71
N ASP A 88 -38.33 0.86 21.83
CA ASP A 88 -37.46 1.85 22.45
C ASP A 88 -36.09 1.38 22.95
N ALA A 89 -35.28 2.41 23.22
CA ALA A 89 -33.92 2.41 23.75
C ALA A 89 -33.64 1.44 24.89
N ALA A 90 -32.59 0.64 24.71
CA ALA A 90 -31.87 -0.02 25.78
C ALA A 90 -30.37 0.12 25.57
N SER A 91 -29.72 0.81 26.52
CA SER A 91 -28.29 0.76 26.80
C SER A 91 -27.80 -0.69 26.79
N GLY A 92 -27.03 -1.07 25.78
CA GLY A 92 -26.47 -2.41 25.64
C GLY A 92 -24.98 -2.34 25.30
N THR A 93 -24.15 -2.68 26.27
CA THR A 93 -22.75 -3.08 26.09
C THR A 93 -22.69 -4.20 25.04
N GLY A 94 -22.06 -3.92 23.89
CA GLY A 94 -21.96 -4.82 22.75
C GLY A 94 -21.09 -6.04 23.04
N GLY A 95 -21.67 -7.06 23.67
CA GLY A 95 -21.14 -8.42 23.68
C GLY A 95 -21.58 -9.15 22.42
N SER A 96 -20.65 -9.34 21.49
CA SER A 96 -20.84 -10.15 20.29
C SER A 96 -21.21 -11.58 20.69
N SER A 97 -22.45 -11.98 20.40
CA SER A 97 -22.92 -13.37 20.50
C SER A 97 -23.20 -13.87 19.09
N GLY A 98 -22.13 -14.21 18.38
CA GLY A 98 -22.17 -14.93 17.11
C GLY A 98 -21.33 -16.20 17.23
N THR A 99 -21.98 -17.37 17.17
CA THR A 99 -21.33 -18.69 17.06
C THR A 99 -20.81 -18.93 15.63
N GLY A 100 -19.92 -18.05 15.16
CA GLY A 100 -19.13 -18.22 13.95
C GLY A 100 -17.65 -18.06 14.34
N SER A 101 -16.80 -18.92 13.79
CA SER A 101 -15.33 -18.87 13.96
C SER A 101 -14.81 -17.43 13.91
N SER A 102 -14.44 -16.87 15.06
CA SER A 102 -13.86 -15.54 15.18
C SER A 102 -12.42 -15.60 14.70
N HIS A 103 -12.21 -15.51 13.39
CA HIS A 103 -10.91 -15.09 12.89
C HIS A 103 -10.65 -13.68 13.44
N PRO A 104 -9.44 -13.39 13.95
CA PRO A 104 -9.00 -12.02 14.13
C PRO A 104 -9.26 -11.24 12.84
N LYS A 105 -9.81 -10.04 12.97
CA LYS A 105 -10.11 -9.20 11.81
C LYS A 105 -8.78 -8.69 11.24
N ASP A 106 -8.47 -9.02 10.00
CA ASP A 106 -7.29 -8.51 9.32
C ASP A 106 -7.65 -7.18 8.66
N HIS A 107 -7.29 -6.06 9.27
CA HIS A 107 -7.69 -4.75 8.75
C HIS A 107 -7.16 -4.45 7.34
N CYS A 108 -6.08 -5.11 6.89
CA CYS A 108 -5.55 -4.93 5.54
C CYS A 108 -6.42 -5.62 4.46
N VAL A 109 -7.22 -6.61 4.86
CA VAL A 109 -8.11 -7.38 3.96
C VAL A 109 -9.58 -7.05 4.22
N ASP A 110 -9.98 -7.03 5.48
CA ASP A 110 -11.35 -6.83 5.96
C ASP A 110 -11.70 -5.35 6.15
N GLY A 111 -10.69 -4.48 6.16
CA GLY A 111 -10.83 -3.05 6.40
C GLY A 111 -10.97 -2.67 7.87
N PHE A 112 -10.99 -1.37 8.15
CA PHE A 112 -11.15 -0.84 9.50
C PHE A 112 -12.62 -0.78 9.92
N ASP A 113 -12.89 -0.97 11.21
CA ASP A 113 -14.18 -0.58 11.77
C ASP A 113 -14.25 0.94 11.94
N PRO A 114 -15.45 1.56 11.85
CA PRO A 114 -15.59 2.99 12.12
C PRO A 114 -15.05 3.35 13.51
N HIS A 115 -14.16 4.35 13.54
CA HIS A 115 -13.57 4.85 14.76
C HIS A 115 -14.64 5.54 15.61
N PRO A 116 -14.66 5.37 16.95
CA PRO A 116 -15.69 5.97 17.81
C PRO A 116 -15.81 7.50 17.70
N SER A 117 -14.71 8.18 17.34
CA SER A 117 -14.74 9.64 17.13
C SER A 117 -15.51 10.09 15.90
N ASP A 118 -15.81 9.21 14.94
CA ASP A 118 -16.58 9.56 13.74
C ASP A 118 -18.00 10.06 14.04
N ALA A 119 -18.57 9.73 15.20
CA ALA A 119 -19.86 10.26 15.61
C ALA A 119 -19.82 11.70 16.15
N MET A 120 -18.62 12.19 16.52
CA MET A 120 -18.43 13.44 17.28
C MET A 120 -17.45 14.41 16.61
N MET A 121 -16.68 13.94 15.64
CA MET A 121 -15.76 14.74 14.85
C MET A 121 -16.52 15.84 14.10
N LYS A 122 -15.85 16.96 13.81
CA LYS A 122 -16.45 18.07 13.06
C LYS A 122 -16.30 17.85 11.56
N ASP A 123 -17.26 18.36 10.80
CA ASP A 123 -17.18 18.46 9.34
C ASP A 123 -16.02 19.38 8.88
N GLY A 124 -15.37 18.99 7.79
CA GLY A 124 -14.35 19.79 7.12
C GLY A 124 -12.99 19.87 7.85
N PRO A 125 -12.08 20.75 7.41
CA PRO A 125 -10.75 20.88 8.02
C PRO A 125 -10.75 21.61 9.36
N ALA A 126 -9.71 21.38 10.16
CA ALA A 126 -9.39 22.20 11.32
C ALA A 126 -8.37 23.29 10.95
N GLU A 127 -8.57 24.51 11.47
CA GLU A 127 -7.58 25.59 11.34
C GLU A 127 -6.45 25.40 12.35
N TYR A 128 -5.20 25.44 11.85
CA TYR A 128 -4.00 25.43 12.68
C TYR A 128 -3.22 26.72 12.44
N THR A 129 -3.03 27.52 13.49
CA THR A 129 -2.34 28.81 13.39
C THR A 129 -0.99 28.78 14.10
N LYS A 130 0.08 29.09 13.36
CA LYS A 130 1.42 29.28 13.92
C LYS A 130 2.09 30.51 13.32
N ASN A 131 2.77 31.29 14.15
CA ASN A 131 3.45 32.54 13.78
C ASN A 131 2.59 33.49 12.91
N GLY A 132 1.28 33.57 13.20
CA GLY A 132 0.35 34.43 12.47
C GLY A 132 -0.03 33.96 11.05
N GLN A 133 0.36 32.74 10.65
CA GLN A 133 -0.06 32.13 9.39
C GLN A 133 -1.01 30.96 9.68
N ILE A 134 -2.19 30.98 9.06
CA ILE A 134 -3.18 29.91 9.14
C ILE A 134 -2.81 28.81 8.12
N ASP A 135 -2.91 27.56 8.54
CA ASP A 135 -2.91 26.38 7.70
C ASP A 135 -4.13 25.50 8.05
N LEU A 136 -4.38 24.46 7.26
CA LEU A 136 -5.51 23.54 7.44
C LEU A 136 -5.00 22.12 7.66
N THR A 137 -5.46 21.50 8.74
CA THR A 137 -5.20 20.09 9.05
C THR A 137 -6.49 19.28 8.90
N VAL A 138 -6.36 17.95 8.85
CA VAL A 138 -7.48 17.08 9.24
C VAL A 138 -7.87 17.34 10.69
N GLN A 139 -9.04 16.85 11.11
CA GLN A 139 -9.50 17.04 12.48
C GLN A 139 -8.54 16.39 13.50
N PRO A 140 -8.41 16.96 14.71
CA PRO A 140 -7.48 16.48 15.73
C PRO A 140 -7.64 14.99 16.09
N GLU A 141 -8.85 14.46 16.00
CA GLU A 141 -9.14 13.05 16.25
C GLU A 141 -8.47 12.12 15.23
N VAL A 142 -8.35 12.56 13.97
CA VAL A 142 -7.64 11.82 12.92
C VAL A 142 -6.13 11.88 13.18
N ILE A 143 -5.61 13.06 13.56
CA ILE A 143 -4.18 13.23 13.89
C ILE A 143 -3.80 12.34 15.07
N ALA A 144 -4.58 12.36 16.15
CA ALA A 144 -4.34 11.55 17.34
C ALA A 144 -4.33 10.05 17.00
N TRP A 145 -5.28 9.58 16.20
CA TRP A 145 -5.28 8.19 15.74
C TRP A 145 -4.05 7.86 14.89
N MET A 146 -3.65 8.73 13.96
CA MET A 146 -2.44 8.53 13.17
C MET A 146 -1.18 8.47 14.04
N GLU A 147 -1.08 9.33 15.07
CA GLU A 147 0.02 9.33 16.04
C GLU A 147 0.06 8.03 16.86
N GLU A 148 -1.10 7.59 17.36
CA GLU A 148 -1.24 6.34 18.12
C GLU A 148 -0.85 5.10 17.30
N ASN A 149 -0.97 5.16 15.97
CA ASN A 149 -0.63 4.07 15.05
C ASN A 149 0.71 4.31 14.31
N GLU A 150 1.48 5.34 14.69
CA GLU A 150 2.75 5.75 14.05
C GLU A 150 2.66 6.05 12.54
N TRP A 151 1.49 6.40 12.02
CA TRP A 151 1.27 6.58 10.59
C TRP A 151 2.13 7.69 9.97
N GLN A 152 2.35 8.80 10.66
CA GLN A 152 3.20 9.88 10.16
C GLN A 152 4.65 9.41 9.94
N ALA A 153 5.20 8.71 10.93
CA ALA A 153 6.56 8.20 10.86
C ALA A 153 6.65 7.03 9.88
N ALA A 154 5.66 6.13 9.86
CA ALA A 154 5.63 5.00 8.93
C ALA A 154 5.51 5.43 7.47
N HIS A 155 4.68 6.43 7.16
CA HIS A 155 4.58 7.03 5.83
C HIS A 155 5.94 7.60 5.38
N PHE A 156 6.63 8.33 6.27
CA PHE A 156 7.96 8.85 5.98
C PHE A 156 8.97 7.72 5.71
N GLU A 157 9.02 6.70 6.56
CA GLU A 157 9.94 5.58 6.42
C GLU A 157 9.61 4.68 5.21
N TRP A 158 8.34 4.61 4.79
CA TRP A 158 7.91 3.92 3.57
C TRP A 158 8.51 4.56 2.32
N HIS A 159 8.61 5.89 2.29
CA HIS A 159 9.38 6.58 1.24
C HIS A 159 10.88 6.31 1.38
N SER A 160 11.40 6.30 2.61
CA SER A 160 12.84 6.14 2.86
C SER A 160 13.36 4.74 2.55
N ILE A 161 12.59 3.68 2.78
CA ILE A 161 13.01 2.30 2.48
C ILE A 161 13.17 2.04 0.97
N ARG A 162 12.44 2.81 0.14
CA ARG A 162 12.59 2.83 -1.32
C ARG A 162 13.82 3.61 -1.81
N ARG A 163 14.55 4.27 -0.91
CA ARG A 163 15.79 5.00 -1.20
C ARG A 163 17.05 4.28 -0.69
N CYS A 164 16.93 3.04 -0.24
CA CYS A 164 18.04 2.25 0.30
C CYS A 164 19.04 1.78 -0.78
N GLY A 165 18.61 1.67 -2.04
CA GLY A 165 19.43 1.25 -3.16
C GLY A 165 20.56 2.24 -3.53
N GLY A 166 21.60 1.72 -4.18
CA GLY A 166 22.75 2.52 -4.62
C GLY A 166 22.35 3.63 -5.60
N GLY A 167 22.63 4.89 -5.24
CA GLY A 167 22.38 6.07 -6.08
C GLY A 167 21.21 6.96 -5.62
N GLY A 168 20.56 6.66 -4.49
CA GLY A 168 19.70 7.61 -3.78
C GLY A 168 20.53 8.58 -2.92
N PHE A 169 20.05 9.81 -2.72
CA PHE A 169 20.49 10.62 -1.59
C PHE A 169 20.19 9.80 -0.32
N GLY A 170 21.22 9.27 0.35
CA GLY A 170 21.08 8.29 1.44
C GLY A 170 19.88 8.61 2.33
N GLY A 171 18.91 7.69 2.35
CA GLY A 171 17.57 7.93 2.88
C GLY A 171 17.62 8.55 4.27
N MET A 172 17.03 9.73 4.41
CA MET A 172 16.75 10.27 5.74
C MET A 172 15.83 9.27 6.43
N SER A 173 16.31 8.60 7.47
CA SER A 173 15.56 7.62 8.23
C SER A 173 15.76 7.89 9.71
N ARG A 174 14.68 7.87 10.47
CA ARG A 174 14.64 7.99 11.94
C ARG A 174 15.07 6.70 12.62
N VAL A 175 14.81 5.56 11.97
CA VAL A 175 14.99 4.21 12.55
C VAL A 175 16.02 3.36 11.84
N ASN A 176 16.81 3.95 10.93
CA ASN A 176 17.74 3.22 10.06
C ASN A 176 17.03 2.09 9.28
N ILE A 177 15.92 2.44 8.62
CA ILE A 177 14.97 1.50 8.03
C ILE A 177 15.62 0.54 7.02
N CYS A 178 16.65 0.99 6.30
CA CYS A 178 17.42 0.16 5.35
C CYS A 178 18.15 -1.03 5.98
N ASN A 179 18.34 -1.03 7.29
CA ASN A 179 18.97 -2.10 8.06
C ASN A 179 18.00 -2.69 9.11
N SER A 180 16.71 -2.41 8.99
CA SER A 180 15.68 -2.94 9.91
C SER A 180 15.27 -4.36 9.54
N SER A 181 14.30 -4.90 10.27
CA SER A 181 13.66 -6.19 9.95
C SER A 181 12.70 -6.12 8.76
N VAL A 182 12.30 -4.92 8.31
CA VAL A 182 11.44 -4.76 7.13
C VAL A 182 12.29 -4.99 5.88
N PRO A 183 11.91 -5.92 4.98
CA PRO A 183 12.65 -6.13 3.75
C PRO A 183 12.66 -4.89 2.88
N VAL A 184 13.84 -4.53 2.37
CA VAL A 184 13.97 -3.46 1.38
C VAL A 184 13.27 -3.90 0.09
N PRO A 185 12.26 -3.13 -0.40
CA PRO A 185 11.55 -3.50 -1.63
C PRO A 185 12.50 -3.60 -2.83
N ALA A 186 12.27 -4.57 -3.71
CA ALA A 186 13.06 -4.70 -4.93
C ALA A 186 12.87 -3.50 -5.88
N ASP A 187 11.66 -2.95 -5.88
CA ASP A 187 11.31 -1.71 -6.58
C ASP A 187 11.74 -0.51 -5.73
N GLN A 188 12.75 0.22 -6.20
CA GLN A 188 13.30 1.39 -5.53
C GLN A 188 12.78 2.68 -6.18
N GLU A 189 12.77 3.76 -5.40
CA GLU A 189 12.13 5.03 -5.76
C GLU A 189 12.59 5.51 -7.13
N CYS A 190 11.63 5.61 -8.04
CA CYS A 190 11.80 6.03 -9.41
C CYS A 190 12.82 5.22 -10.22
N LYS A 191 13.09 3.95 -9.86
CA LYS A 191 14.01 3.06 -10.60
C LYS A 191 13.29 2.08 -11.51
N THR A 192 12.12 1.60 -11.10
CA THR A 192 11.32 0.60 -11.82
C THR A 192 9.87 1.04 -11.86
N THR A 193 9.12 0.58 -12.86
CA THR A 193 7.68 0.87 -12.93
C THR A 193 6.91 0.23 -11.77
N GLY A 194 7.42 -0.86 -11.17
CA GLY A 194 6.84 -1.43 -9.95
C GLY A 194 6.74 -0.44 -8.79
N ASP A 195 7.71 0.47 -8.65
CA ASP A 195 7.68 1.51 -7.62
C ASP A 195 6.55 2.52 -7.87
N GLY A 196 6.32 2.90 -9.13
CA GLY A 196 5.18 3.76 -9.50
C GLY A 196 3.83 3.13 -9.16
N PHE A 197 3.68 1.82 -9.32
CA PHE A 197 2.47 1.11 -8.94
C PHE A 197 2.30 1.03 -7.42
N GLN A 198 3.38 0.76 -6.69
CA GLN A 198 3.37 0.75 -5.22
C GLN A 198 3.03 2.12 -4.63
N PHE A 199 3.53 3.21 -5.22
CA PHE A 199 3.14 4.57 -4.86
C PHE A 199 1.64 4.79 -4.97
N LEU A 200 1.04 4.41 -6.09
CA LEU A 200 -0.40 4.54 -6.31
C LEU A 200 -1.19 3.68 -5.29
N ALA A 201 -0.78 2.43 -5.10
CA ALA A 201 -1.44 1.50 -4.19
C ALA A 201 -1.35 1.93 -2.71
N MET A 202 -0.20 2.47 -2.27
CA MET A 202 0.01 2.89 -0.88
C MET A 202 -0.83 4.11 -0.53
N HIS A 203 -0.87 5.11 -1.41
CA HIS A 203 -1.71 6.29 -1.16
C HIS A 203 -3.20 5.95 -1.22
N ARG A 204 -3.61 5.01 -2.09
CA ARG A 204 -4.97 4.46 -2.10
C ARG A 204 -5.29 3.72 -0.81
N HIS A 205 -4.38 2.91 -0.27
CA HIS A 205 -4.54 2.27 1.04
C HIS A 205 -4.85 3.31 2.11
N MET A 206 -4.01 4.35 2.25
CA MET A 206 -4.21 5.40 3.26
C MET A 206 -5.58 6.08 3.12
N ILE A 207 -5.97 6.46 1.90
CA ILE A 207 -7.26 7.11 1.64
C ILE A 207 -8.43 6.18 1.98
N GLN A 208 -8.36 4.90 1.60
CA GLN A 208 -9.42 3.94 1.87
C GLN A 208 -9.59 3.68 3.37
N SER A 209 -8.48 3.51 4.09
CA SER A 209 -8.49 3.30 5.54
C SER A 209 -9.13 4.46 6.30
N LEU A 210 -8.76 5.71 5.99
CA LEU A 210 -9.36 6.86 6.66
C LEU A 210 -10.86 7.03 6.33
N LYS A 211 -11.29 6.67 5.11
CA LYS A 211 -12.73 6.64 4.77
C LYS A 211 -13.50 5.55 5.51
N GLN A 212 -12.85 4.44 5.86
CA GLN A 212 -13.46 3.35 6.64
C GLN A 212 -13.54 3.69 8.13
N LEU A 213 -12.49 4.34 8.67
CA LEU A 213 -12.45 4.82 10.05
C LEU A 213 -13.43 5.97 10.30
N TRP A 214 -13.60 6.88 9.33
CA TRP A 214 -14.50 8.04 9.44
C TRP A 214 -15.52 8.13 8.30
N PRO A 215 -16.48 7.18 8.20
CA PRO A 215 -17.42 7.13 7.09
C PRO A 215 -18.39 8.31 7.04
N ASN A 216 -18.72 8.93 8.18
CA ASN A 216 -19.56 10.14 8.20
C ASN A 216 -18.80 11.38 7.72
N HIS A 217 -17.47 11.33 7.69
CA HIS A 217 -16.58 12.45 7.34
C HIS A 217 -15.64 12.13 6.17
N LYS A 218 -16.05 11.17 5.31
CA LYS A 218 -15.26 10.74 4.16
C LYS A 218 -14.90 11.88 3.21
N GLU A 219 -15.68 12.96 3.21
CA GLU A 219 -15.41 14.15 2.41
C GLU A 219 -14.08 14.80 2.76
N GLN A 220 -13.53 14.60 3.97
CA GLN A 220 -12.19 15.08 4.31
C GLN A 220 -11.10 14.38 3.47
N PHE A 221 -11.32 13.13 3.10
CA PHE A 221 -10.38 12.30 2.33
C PHE A 221 -10.77 12.13 0.86
N GLU A 222 -11.85 12.78 0.43
CA GLU A 222 -12.19 12.92 -0.98
C GLU A 222 -11.28 13.98 -1.64
N GLY A 223 -10.69 13.59 -2.77
CA GLY A 223 -9.81 14.44 -3.56
C GLY A 223 -10.51 15.51 -4.39
N PHE A 224 -9.73 16.41 -4.95
CA PHE A 224 -10.26 17.26 -6.02
C PHE A 224 -10.72 16.41 -7.22
N LYS A 225 -11.82 16.82 -7.83
CA LYS A 225 -12.35 16.16 -9.04
C LYS A 225 -11.53 16.43 -10.29
N LYS A 226 -10.72 17.48 -10.26
CA LYS A 226 -9.81 17.93 -11.33
C LYS A 226 -8.65 18.68 -10.68
N PHE A 227 -7.58 18.89 -11.42
CA PHE A 227 -6.44 19.65 -10.91
C PHE A 227 -6.86 21.09 -10.55
N PRO A 228 -6.53 21.62 -9.36
CA PRO A 228 -6.89 22.98 -8.97
C PRO A 228 -6.07 23.99 -9.78
N THR A 229 -6.74 24.78 -10.61
CA THR A 229 -6.16 25.78 -11.52
C THR A 229 -6.47 27.22 -11.13
N THR A 230 -7.42 27.45 -10.22
CA THR A 230 -7.76 28.79 -9.72
C THR A 230 -7.82 28.85 -8.20
N ALA A 231 -7.81 30.06 -7.64
CA ALA A 231 -7.87 30.27 -6.20
C ALA A 231 -9.20 29.82 -5.60
N GLU A 232 -10.30 29.99 -6.33
CA GLU A 232 -11.68 29.71 -5.88
C GLU A 232 -11.91 28.22 -5.60
N GLU A 233 -11.12 27.36 -6.25
CA GLU A 233 -11.14 25.90 -6.10
C GLU A 233 -10.46 25.44 -4.80
N LEU A 234 -9.70 26.32 -4.14
CA LEU A 234 -9.06 26.06 -2.85
C LEU A 234 -9.97 26.46 -1.67
N PRO A 235 -9.70 25.89 -0.47
CA PRO A 235 -10.26 26.39 0.79
C PRO A 235 -10.04 27.89 0.94
N GLU A 236 -10.98 28.58 1.60
CA GLU A 236 -10.98 30.05 1.72
C GLU A 236 -9.66 30.59 2.30
N GLN A 237 -9.13 29.92 3.32
CA GLN A 237 -7.88 30.23 4.02
C GLN A 237 -6.64 30.12 3.10
N TRP A 238 -6.76 29.45 1.96
CA TRP A 238 -5.68 29.23 0.99
C TRP A 238 -5.75 30.13 -0.24
N ARG A 239 -6.87 30.81 -0.48
CA ARG A 239 -7.08 31.59 -1.71
C ARG A 239 -6.11 32.76 -1.84
N ALA A 240 -5.80 33.45 -0.73
CA ALA A 240 -4.88 34.59 -0.72
C ALA A 240 -3.43 34.21 -1.10
N ASP A 241 -3.05 32.96 -0.85
CA ASP A 241 -1.72 32.43 -1.11
C ASP A 241 -1.64 31.67 -2.44
N PHE A 242 -2.73 31.63 -3.21
CA PHE A 242 -2.71 31.07 -4.55
C PHE A 242 -1.69 31.80 -5.43
N ARG A 243 -0.91 31.02 -6.18
CA ARG A 243 -0.01 31.50 -7.22
C ARG A 243 -0.30 30.71 -8.49
N PRO A 244 -0.33 31.32 -9.68
CA PRO A 244 -0.52 30.57 -10.93
C PRO A 244 0.50 29.44 -11.08
N TRP A 245 0.07 28.31 -11.65
CA TRP A 245 0.94 27.19 -12.00
C TRP A 245 1.81 27.53 -13.22
N SER A 246 2.93 26.83 -13.37
CA SER A 246 3.71 26.92 -14.60
C SER A 246 2.93 26.36 -15.78
N ALA A 247 3.23 26.82 -17.00
CA ALA A 247 2.60 26.28 -18.21
C ALA A 247 2.85 24.75 -18.34
N THR A 248 4.04 24.28 -17.95
CA THR A 248 4.40 22.86 -17.94
C THR A 248 3.54 22.07 -16.95
N THR A 249 3.37 22.58 -15.72
CA THR A 249 2.53 21.94 -14.70
C THR A 249 1.08 21.85 -15.17
N LEU A 250 0.54 22.93 -15.76
CA LEU A 250 -0.83 22.93 -16.31
C LEU A 250 -0.99 21.95 -17.48
N ALA A 251 0.01 21.83 -18.35
CA ALA A 251 -0.01 20.87 -19.45
C ALA A 251 0.00 19.42 -18.94
N ASN A 252 0.84 19.12 -17.95
CA ASN A 252 0.90 17.79 -17.32
C ASN A 252 -0.40 17.49 -16.55
N ALA A 253 -0.90 18.43 -15.75
CA ALA A 253 -2.17 18.29 -15.06
C ALA A 253 -3.34 18.00 -16.01
N LYS A 254 -3.36 18.65 -17.18
CA LYS A 254 -4.35 18.36 -18.21
C LYS A 254 -4.24 16.94 -18.76
N ILE A 255 -3.03 16.43 -18.98
CA ILE A 255 -2.82 15.02 -19.39
C ILE A 255 -3.40 14.07 -18.34
N ALA A 256 -3.20 14.36 -17.06
CA ALA A 256 -3.74 13.58 -15.95
C ALA A 256 -5.27 13.66 -15.87
N ASP A 257 -5.86 14.87 -15.87
CA ASP A 257 -7.32 15.05 -15.83
C ASP A 257 -8.02 14.40 -17.03
N GLU A 258 -7.35 14.33 -18.18
CA GLU A 258 -7.84 13.76 -19.44
C GLU A 258 -7.16 12.41 -19.77
N ILE A 259 -6.74 11.65 -18.75
CA ILE A 259 -5.95 10.41 -18.93
C ILE A 259 -6.69 9.31 -19.72
N ASP A 260 -8.01 9.38 -19.76
CA ASP A 260 -8.91 8.50 -20.51
C ASP A 260 -8.92 8.75 -22.02
N LYS A 261 -8.38 9.89 -22.49
CA LYS A 261 -8.29 10.16 -23.93
C LYS A 261 -7.26 9.23 -24.58
N PRO A 262 -7.52 8.69 -25.80
CA PRO A 262 -6.61 7.75 -26.46
C PRO A 262 -5.16 8.21 -26.55
N GLU A 263 -4.93 9.50 -26.82
CA GLU A 263 -3.60 10.10 -26.93
C GLU A 263 -2.85 10.23 -25.59
N ASN A 264 -3.56 10.22 -24.46
CA ASN A 264 -2.97 10.23 -23.12
C ASN A 264 -2.84 8.81 -22.57
N LEU A 265 -3.87 8.00 -22.74
CA LEU A 265 -3.92 6.60 -22.33
C LEU A 265 -2.82 5.75 -22.96
N SER A 266 -2.46 6.03 -24.22
CA SER A 266 -1.41 5.33 -24.96
C SER A 266 0.01 5.72 -24.56
N ARG A 267 0.19 6.79 -23.76
CA ARG A 267 1.51 7.21 -23.26
C ARG A 267 2.09 6.23 -22.26
N PHE A 268 1.24 5.52 -21.53
CA PHE A 268 1.61 4.65 -20.43
C PHE A 268 1.23 3.21 -20.77
N PRO A 269 2.20 2.28 -20.80
CA PRO A 269 1.92 0.87 -21.06
C PRO A 269 1.12 0.22 -19.92
N ASP A 270 1.43 0.56 -18.68
CA ASP A 270 0.87 -0.02 -17.46
C ASP A 270 0.69 1.06 -16.36
N GLU A 271 0.13 0.66 -15.22
CA GLU A 271 -0.12 1.53 -14.07
C GLU A 271 1.18 2.00 -13.41
N GLY A 272 2.23 1.17 -13.46
CA GLY A 272 3.52 1.48 -12.90
C GLY A 272 4.24 2.63 -13.62
N ALA A 273 4.22 2.62 -14.95
CA ALA A 273 4.71 3.71 -15.77
C ALA A 273 3.91 5.00 -15.55
N PHE A 274 2.60 4.89 -15.36
CA PHE A 274 1.75 6.03 -15.04
C PHE A 274 2.06 6.61 -13.65
N GLY A 275 2.20 5.76 -12.63
CA GLY A 275 2.58 6.16 -11.27
C GLY A 275 3.97 6.81 -11.22
N MET A 276 4.96 6.25 -11.94
CA MET A 276 6.27 6.88 -12.09
C MET A 276 6.19 8.26 -12.73
N TRP A 277 5.33 8.42 -13.75
CA TRP A 277 5.15 9.71 -14.42
C TRP A 277 4.59 10.78 -13.47
N LEU A 278 3.71 10.39 -12.54
CA LEU A 278 3.14 11.30 -11.54
C LEU A 278 4.14 11.63 -10.41
N GLN A 279 4.78 10.61 -9.83
CA GLN A 279 5.54 10.76 -8.58
C GLN A 279 6.95 11.34 -8.77
N CYS A 280 7.61 10.99 -9.87
CA CYS A 280 9.06 11.17 -9.99
C CYS A 280 9.46 12.58 -10.42
N PHE A 281 10.73 12.92 -10.17
CA PHE A 281 11.28 14.22 -10.54
C PHE A 281 11.10 14.53 -12.03
N ALA A 282 10.72 15.77 -12.33
CA ALA A 282 10.50 16.21 -13.69
C ALA A 282 11.71 15.91 -14.59
N GLY A 283 11.45 15.30 -15.75
CA GLY A 283 12.48 14.95 -16.74
C GLY A 283 13.11 13.57 -16.55
N GLN A 284 12.90 12.88 -15.41
CA GLN A 284 13.43 11.54 -15.20
C GLN A 284 12.83 10.54 -16.21
N ALA A 285 13.69 9.79 -16.91
CA ALA A 285 13.23 8.79 -17.88
C ALA A 285 12.47 7.66 -17.19
N ILE A 286 11.35 7.23 -17.80
CA ILE A 286 10.53 6.12 -17.29
C ILE A 286 10.90 4.84 -18.06
N PRO A 287 11.41 3.80 -17.37
CA PRO A 287 11.82 2.55 -18.01
C PRO A 287 10.74 1.96 -18.90
N GLY A 288 11.12 1.51 -20.10
CA GLY A 288 10.19 0.88 -21.04
C GLY A 288 9.25 1.85 -21.78
N THR A 289 9.42 3.16 -21.63
CA THR A 289 8.59 4.17 -22.30
C THR A 289 9.41 5.27 -22.97
N SER A 290 8.77 6.05 -23.84
CA SER A 290 9.34 7.29 -24.39
C SER A 290 9.01 8.52 -23.52
N GLN A 291 8.37 8.34 -22.37
CA GLN A 291 7.95 9.43 -21.50
C GLN A 291 9.05 9.74 -20.47
N SER A 292 9.07 11.01 -20.06
CA SER A 292 9.79 11.45 -18.87
C SER A 292 8.78 11.86 -17.80
N ALA A 293 9.13 11.66 -16.54
CA ALA A 293 8.29 12.00 -15.41
C ALA A 293 7.93 13.48 -15.37
N SER A 294 6.73 13.77 -14.86
CA SER A 294 6.11 15.09 -14.88
C SER A 294 6.55 16.02 -13.75
N GLY A 295 6.96 15.45 -12.60
CA GLY A 295 7.17 16.20 -11.36
C GLY A 295 5.89 16.66 -10.65
N LEU A 296 4.70 16.23 -11.10
CA LEU A 296 3.42 16.71 -10.56
C LEU A 296 3.28 16.49 -9.05
N HIS A 297 3.65 15.31 -8.54
CA HIS A 297 3.58 15.03 -7.11
C HIS A 297 4.42 16.01 -6.28
N GLY A 298 5.65 16.29 -6.70
CA GLY A 298 6.51 17.28 -6.06
C GLY A 298 5.89 18.69 -6.10
N ASP A 299 5.41 19.11 -7.28
CA ASP A 299 4.73 20.40 -7.46
C ASP A 299 3.55 20.56 -6.49
N LEU A 300 2.75 19.51 -6.29
CA LEU A 300 1.61 19.49 -5.37
C LEU A 300 2.02 19.69 -3.91
N HIS A 301 3.09 19.05 -3.46
CA HIS A 301 3.60 19.21 -2.09
C HIS A 301 4.21 20.59 -1.84
N PHE A 302 4.91 21.16 -2.83
CA PHE A 302 5.70 22.38 -2.62
C PHE A 302 4.95 23.68 -2.94
N LYS A 303 3.86 23.61 -3.72
CA LYS A 303 3.14 24.80 -4.21
C LYS A 303 2.72 25.78 -3.11
N TRP A 304 2.24 25.25 -1.99
CA TRP A 304 1.60 26.03 -0.94
C TRP A 304 2.25 25.84 0.43
N VAL A 305 3.56 25.56 0.44
CA VAL A 305 4.31 25.49 1.70
C VAL A 305 4.17 26.80 2.48
N ARG A 306 3.69 26.67 3.71
CA ARG A 306 3.48 27.76 4.66
C ARG A 306 4.76 27.99 5.45
N SER A 307 5.65 28.85 4.96
CA SER A 307 6.99 29.04 5.56
C SER A 307 6.97 29.48 7.04
N ASN A 308 5.90 30.13 7.50
CA ASN A 308 5.74 30.55 8.89
C ASN A 308 4.92 29.53 9.72
N ASN A 309 4.38 28.49 9.10
CA ASN A 309 3.58 27.44 9.71
C ASN A 309 3.88 26.07 9.08
N THR A 310 5.04 25.50 9.43
CA THR A 310 5.56 24.27 8.80
C THR A 310 5.25 22.98 9.56
N ASP A 311 4.63 23.07 10.73
CA ASP A 311 4.48 21.92 11.65
C ASP A 311 3.68 20.78 11.02
N HIS A 312 2.57 21.13 10.36
CA HIS A 312 1.73 20.22 9.57
C HIS A 312 1.74 20.62 8.09
N GLY A 313 2.80 21.28 7.62
CA GLY A 313 2.86 21.83 6.27
C GLY A 313 3.04 20.74 5.21
N LEU A 314 2.47 20.94 4.01
CA LEU A 314 2.59 19.98 2.88
C LEU A 314 4.03 19.59 2.53
N GLY A 315 4.99 20.50 2.71
CA GLY A 315 6.41 20.26 2.44
C GLY A 315 7.15 19.53 3.56
N ASN A 316 6.53 19.32 4.72
CA ASN A 316 7.13 18.62 5.85
C ASN A 316 6.84 17.12 5.72
N GLN A 317 7.75 16.37 5.12
CA GLN A 317 7.57 14.93 4.87
C GLN A 317 7.31 14.08 6.12
N PHE A 318 7.60 14.60 7.30
CA PHE A 318 7.36 13.89 8.56
C PHE A 318 5.93 13.99 9.09
N THR A 319 5.15 14.96 8.62
CA THR A 319 3.82 15.31 9.17
C THR A 319 2.87 15.86 8.09
N ASN A 320 3.25 15.77 6.81
CA ASN A 320 2.46 16.30 5.70
C ASN A 320 1.08 15.63 5.59
N ILE A 321 0.94 14.39 6.07
CA ILE A 321 -0.35 13.67 6.12
C ILE A 321 -1.33 14.26 7.15
N ASP A 322 -0.87 15.12 8.05
CA ASP A 322 -1.76 15.88 8.94
C ASP A 322 -2.47 17.01 8.16
N ASN A 323 -1.89 17.46 7.04
CA ASN A 323 -2.41 18.58 6.26
C ASN A 323 -3.68 18.20 5.51
N TYR A 324 -4.73 19.00 5.60
CA TYR A 324 -5.98 18.75 4.88
C TYR A 324 -5.76 18.70 3.35
N MET A 325 -4.91 19.57 2.83
CA MET A 325 -4.64 19.62 1.39
C MET A 325 -3.84 18.42 0.89
N PHE A 326 -3.12 17.70 1.75
CA PHE A 326 -2.47 16.45 1.36
C PHE A 326 -3.51 15.48 0.80
N TRP A 327 -4.60 15.29 1.54
CA TRP A 327 -5.69 14.39 1.16
C TRP A 327 -6.45 14.88 -0.07
N LYS A 328 -6.58 16.19 -0.27
CA LYS A 328 -7.22 16.74 -1.48
C LYS A 328 -6.42 16.46 -2.75
N LEU A 329 -5.10 16.56 -2.63
CA LEU A 329 -4.18 16.38 -3.74
C LEU A 329 -3.95 14.91 -4.04
N HIS A 330 -3.75 14.08 -3.02
CA HIS A 330 -3.60 12.63 -3.18
C HIS A 330 -4.91 11.94 -3.59
N GLY A 331 -6.06 12.43 -3.12
CA GLY A 331 -7.34 11.96 -3.64
C GLY A 331 -7.56 12.33 -5.11
N TRP A 332 -7.00 13.45 -5.60
CA TRP A 332 -7.02 13.76 -7.04
C TRP A 332 -6.15 12.78 -7.83
N ILE A 333 -4.94 12.47 -7.34
CA ILE A 333 -4.07 11.43 -7.91
C ILE A 333 -4.81 10.10 -7.99
N ASP A 334 -5.47 9.69 -6.90
CA ASP A 334 -6.25 8.45 -6.83
C ASP A 334 -7.43 8.44 -7.82
N ASN A 335 -8.17 9.54 -7.94
CA ASN A 335 -9.26 9.69 -8.91
C ASN A 335 -8.76 9.58 -10.37
N VAL A 336 -7.62 10.19 -10.66
CA VAL A 336 -7.00 10.11 -12.00
C VAL A 336 -6.55 8.68 -12.28
N TRP A 337 -5.93 8.01 -11.31
CA TRP A 337 -5.51 6.62 -11.47
C TRP A 337 -6.71 5.69 -11.69
N GLU A 338 -7.79 5.88 -10.94
CA GLU A 338 -9.04 5.13 -11.16
C GLU A 338 -9.58 5.34 -12.58
N LYS A 339 -9.55 6.59 -13.07
CA LYS A 339 -9.94 6.91 -14.45
C LYS A 339 -9.06 6.18 -15.48
N TYR A 340 -7.75 6.10 -15.24
CA TYR A 340 -6.82 5.34 -16.08
C TYR A 340 -7.14 3.84 -16.10
N ARG A 341 -7.36 3.23 -14.92
CA ARG A 341 -7.72 1.81 -14.78
C ARG A 341 -8.99 1.48 -15.55
N ILE A 342 -10.06 2.26 -15.34
CA ILE A 342 -11.33 2.09 -16.05
C ILE A 342 -11.13 2.22 -17.57
N ALA A 343 -10.35 3.20 -18.03
CA ALA A 343 -10.08 3.40 -19.45
C ALA A 343 -9.25 2.26 -20.08
N LYS A 344 -8.41 1.57 -19.29
CA LYS A 344 -7.70 0.34 -19.69
C LYS A 344 -8.57 -0.94 -19.61
N GLY A 345 -9.81 -0.83 -19.12
CA GLY A 345 -10.72 -1.97 -18.96
C GLY A 345 -10.46 -2.81 -17.71
N MET A 346 -9.73 -2.26 -16.73
CA MET A 346 -9.49 -2.90 -15.44
C MET A 346 -10.68 -2.69 -14.51
N SER A 347 -10.91 -3.63 -13.60
CA SER A 347 -12.00 -3.52 -12.63
C SER A 347 -11.54 -2.67 -11.43
N PRO A 348 -12.41 -1.84 -10.85
CA PRO A 348 -12.14 -1.20 -9.55
C PRO A 348 -11.94 -2.22 -8.41
N ASP A 349 -12.46 -3.44 -8.58
CA ASP A 349 -12.54 -4.48 -7.56
C ASP A 349 -11.75 -5.75 -7.89
N ASP A 350 -10.85 -5.71 -8.88
CA ASP A 350 -10.04 -6.90 -9.17
C ASP A 350 -9.08 -7.27 -8.03
N GLN A 351 -8.72 -8.55 -8.01
CA GLN A 351 -7.92 -9.12 -6.94
C GLN A 351 -6.49 -8.58 -6.95
N GLU A 352 -5.96 -8.21 -8.11
CA GLU A 352 -4.60 -7.68 -8.22
C GLU A 352 -4.46 -6.34 -7.51
N LEU A 353 -5.42 -5.43 -7.70
CA LEU A 353 -5.47 -4.17 -6.96
C LEU A 353 -5.67 -4.40 -5.46
N LYS A 354 -6.60 -5.28 -5.07
CA LYS A 354 -6.84 -5.60 -3.65
C LYS A 354 -5.59 -6.13 -2.97
N ASP A 355 -4.90 -7.08 -3.62
CA ASP A 355 -3.64 -7.63 -3.14
C ASP A 355 -2.54 -6.56 -3.04
N ALA A 356 -2.48 -5.63 -4.01
CA ALA A 356 -1.50 -4.56 -4.01
C ALA A 356 -1.74 -3.56 -2.86
N VAL A 357 -2.99 -3.14 -2.65
CA VAL A 357 -3.38 -2.25 -1.53
C VAL A 357 -3.12 -2.93 -0.18
N ALA A 358 -3.50 -4.21 -0.03
CA ALA A 358 -3.23 -4.98 1.19
C ALA A 358 -1.72 -5.13 1.44
N ALA A 359 -0.91 -5.37 0.40
CA ALA A 359 0.53 -5.45 0.53
C ALA A 359 1.15 -4.13 1.06
N GLN A 360 0.64 -2.98 0.61
CA GLN A 360 1.10 -1.69 1.11
C GLN A 360 0.64 -1.41 2.55
N CYS A 361 -0.55 -1.88 2.92
CA CYS A 361 -1.03 -1.88 4.30
C CYS A 361 -0.06 -2.64 5.23
N TYR A 362 0.22 -3.91 4.93
CA TYR A 362 1.13 -4.71 5.76
C TYR A 362 2.54 -4.13 5.83
N GLU A 363 3.03 -3.52 4.75
CA GLU A 363 4.34 -2.86 4.73
C GLU A 363 4.37 -1.64 5.66
N MET A 364 3.33 -0.79 5.62
CA MET A 364 3.22 0.37 6.51
C MET A 364 3.13 -0.07 7.98
N ASP A 365 2.38 -1.12 8.26
CA ASP A 365 2.28 -1.78 9.56
C ASP A 365 3.62 -2.33 10.07
N ALA A 366 4.39 -2.97 9.18
CA ALA A 366 5.72 -3.51 9.48
C ALA A 366 6.67 -2.41 9.91
N ILE A 367 6.63 -1.30 9.17
CA ILE A 367 7.43 -0.11 9.43
C ILE A 367 7.01 0.54 10.75
N ALA A 368 5.70 0.68 11.00
CA ALA A 368 5.16 1.21 12.25
C ALA A 368 5.68 0.42 13.46
N ARG A 369 5.72 -0.92 13.37
CA ARG A 369 6.28 -1.78 14.44
C ARG A 369 7.79 -1.64 14.64
N VAL A 370 8.56 -1.32 13.60
CA VAL A 370 9.99 -0.98 13.76
C VAL A 370 10.15 0.34 14.53
N ILE A 371 9.28 1.31 14.26
CA ILE A 371 9.29 2.62 14.92
C ILE A 371 8.86 2.50 16.38
N ASN A 372 7.76 1.77 16.61
CA ASN A 372 7.18 1.56 17.92
C ASN A 372 6.89 0.06 18.13
N PRO A 373 7.84 -0.67 18.74
CA PRO A 373 7.67 -2.09 19.02
C PRO A 373 6.55 -2.41 20.02
N SER A 374 5.97 -1.42 20.71
CA SER A 374 4.82 -1.62 21.59
C SER A 374 3.47 -1.46 20.88
N LEU A 375 3.47 -1.17 19.58
CA LEU A 375 2.29 -1.41 18.76
C LEU A 375 2.06 -2.91 18.76
N GLU A 376 1.19 -3.36 19.66
CA GLU A 376 0.66 -4.71 19.63
C GLU A 376 0.03 -4.89 18.23
N PRO A 377 0.26 -6.03 17.55
CA PRO A 377 -0.62 -6.37 16.44
C PRO A 377 -2.06 -6.23 16.93
N GLU A 378 -2.94 -5.63 16.12
CA GLU A 378 -4.40 -5.73 16.30
C GLU A 378 -4.67 -7.12 16.85
N PRO A 379 -5.29 -7.27 18.04
CA PRO A 379 -5.21 -8.50 18.78
C PRO A 379 -5.80 -9.62 17.92
N GLU A 380 -4.91 -10.36 17.26
CA GLU A 380 -5.08 -11.78 17.09
C GLU A 380 -5.11 -12.29 18.51
N GLY A 381 -6.32 -12.32 19.09
CA GLY A 381 -6.57 -12.87 20.41
C GLY A 381 -5.75 -14.15 20.48
N PRO A 382 -4.98 -14.36 21.58
CA PRO A 382 -3.86 -15.29 21.62
C PRO A 382 -4.23 -16.54 20.84
N VAL A 383 -3.51 -16.79 19.73
CA VAL A 383 -3.78 -17.95 18.87
C VAL A 383 -3.98 -19.11 19.83
N GLY A 384 -5.22 -19.60 19.91
CA GLY A 384 -5.57 -20.67 20.81
C GLY A 384 -4.60 -21.83 20.59
N PRO A 385 -4.45 -22.77 21.53
CA PRO A 385 -3.64 -23.96 21.30
C PRO A 385 -4.21 -24.75 20.10
N GLU A 386 -3.73 -24.42 18.91
CA GLU A 386 -4.18 -25.03 17.68
C GLU A 386 -3.65 -26.47 17.60
N SER A 387 -4.48 -27.34 17.06
CA SER A 387 -4.19 -28.76 16.92
C SER A 387 -4.55 -29.25 15.53
N GLY A 388 -4.18 -30.49 15.22
CA GLY A 388 -4.43 -31.09 13.90
C GLY A 388 -3.15 -31.25 13.06
N ALA A 389 -3.28 -32.01 11.98
CA ALA A 389 -2.14 -32.50 11.19
C ALA A 389 -1.31 -31.35 10.61
N PHE A 390 -1.93 -30.24 10.22
CA PHE A 390 -1.19 -29.09 9.71
C PHE A 390 -0.32 -28.46 10.80
N HIS A 391 -0.93 -28.00 11.90
CA HIS A 391 -0.23 -27.30 12.98
C HIS A 391 0.88 -28.18 13.60
N THR A 392 0.61 -29.47 13.80
CA THR A 392 1.54 -30.37 14.51
C THR A 392 2.63 -30.98 13.64
N ALA A 393 2.38 -31.19 12.34
CA ALA A 393 3.30 -31.95 11.48
C ALA A 393 3.74 -31.21 10.21
N VAL A 394 2.95 -30.27 9.68
CA VAL A 394 3.29 -29.54 8.45
C VAL A 394 3.92 -28.18 8.74
N ARG A 395 3.33 -27.37 9.62
CA ARG A 395 3.86 -26.05 9.99
C ARG A 395 5.32 -26.11 10.50
N PRO A 396 5.74 -27.10 11.32
CA PRO A 396 7.14 -27.23 11.71
C PRO A 396 8.11 -27.44 10.54
N ILE A 397 7.65 -28.02 9.42
CA ILE A 397 8.46 -28.17 8.21
C ILE A 397 8.71 -26.79 7.58
N PHE A 398 7.70 -25.92 7.55
CA PHE A 398 7.81 -24.58 6.99
C PHE A 398 8.63 -23.63 7.87
N GLU A 399 8.48 -23.74 9.19
CA GLU A 399 9.19 -22.92 10.18
C GLU A 399 10.55 -23.49 10.56
N SER A 400 10.91 -24.65 10.04
CA SER A 400 12.21 -25.29 10.28
C SER A 400 13.35 -24.36 9.87
N SER A 401 14.28 -24.14 10.80
CA SER A 401 15.52 -23.38 10.55
C SER A 401 16.45 -24.04 9.52
N ILE A 402 16.20 -25.31 9.18
CA ILE A 402 16.95 -26.08 8.18
C ILE A 402 16.48 -25.69 6.76
N HIS A 403 15.16 -25.67 6.53
CA HIS A 403 14.57 -25.42 5.21
C HIS A 403 14.34 -23.92 4.97
N LYS A 404 14.09 -23.14 6.02
CA LYS A 404 13.91 -21.69 5.95
C LYS A 404 12.79 -21.26 4.99
N CYS A 405 11.73 -22.06 4.84
CA CYS A 405 10.59 -21.69 4.01
C CYS A 405 9.98 -20.37 4.52
N SER A 406 9.74 -20.28 5.83
CA SER A 406 9.27 -19.05 6.49
C SER A 406 10.28 -17.90 6.42
N GLY A 407 11.56 -18.13 6.10
CA GLY A 407 12.53 -17.04 5.93
C GLY A 407 12.31 -16.22 4.66
N CYS A 408 11.69 -16.81 3.63
CA CYS A 408 11.26 -16.09 2.42
C CYS A 408 9.73 -15.93 2.35
N HIS A 409 8.99 -16.74 3.11
CA HIS A 409 7.54 -16.75 3.16
C HIS A 409 7.10 -16.51 4.62
N ALA A 410 7.60 -15.42 5.21
CA ALA A 410 7.31 -15.04 6.58
C ALA A 410 5.86 -14.55 6.72
N ALA A 411 5.49 -14.03 7.88
CA ALA A 411 4.17 -13.47 8.10
C ALA A 411 3.87 -12.30 7.15
N PRO A 412 2.59 -12.02 6.83
CA PRO A 412 2.18 -10.93 5.94
C PRO A 412 2.82 -9.59 6.34
N SER A 413 2.91 -9.37 7.66
CA SER A 413 3.58 -8.28 8.37
C SER A 413 5.05 -8.03 7.99
N THR A 414 5.66 -8.88 7.16
CA THR A 414 7.06 -8.76 6.72
C THR A 414 7.21 -8.69 5.20
N GLY A 415 6.10 -8.60 4.43
CA GLY A 415 6.15 -8.53 2.97
C GLY A 415 6.66 -9.83 2.30
N PRO A 416 5.97 -10.96 2.51
CA PRO A 416 6.48 -12.27 2.10
C PRO A 416 6.49 -12.47 0.59
N GLN A 417 7.47 -13.26 0.13
CA GLN A 417 7.73 -13.45 -1.29
C GLN A 417 6.55 -14.14 -1.95
N ALA A 418 6.18 -13.63 -3.14
CA ALA A 418 5.01 -14.07 -3.88
C ALA A 418 3.66 -13.93 -3.12
N GLY A 419 3.61 -13.09 -2.07
CA GLY A 419 2.40 -12.89 -1.26
C GLY A 419 1.97 -14.16 -0.51
N LEU A 420 2.92 -15.05 -0.20
CA LEU A 420 2.67 -16.33 0.45
C LEU A 420 3.31 -16.35 1.84
N SER A 421 2.49 -16.48 2.88
CA SER A 421 2.92 -16.64 4.26
C SER A 421 2.84 -18.09 4.70
N LEU A 422 3.94 -18.64 5.23
CA LEU A 422 4.06 -20.05 5.63
C LEU A 422 4.42 -20.23 7.11
N GLY A 423 4.49 -19.15 7.87
CA GLY A 423 4.82 -19.18 9.29
C GLY A 423 4.91 -17.79 9.88
N GLY A 424 5.43 -17.72 11.11
CA GLY A 424 5.54 -16.47 11.88
C GLY A 424 4.44 -16.38 12.93
N ASP A 425 3.95 -15.17 13.17
CA ASP A 425 2.92 -14.84 14.15
C ASP A 425 1.48 -15.13 13.71
N ILE A 426 1.26 -15.59 12.47
CA ILE A 426 -0.06 -15.96 11.96
C ILE A 426 -0.55 -17.34 12.43
N SER A 427 -1.86 -17.53 12.57
CA SER A 427 -2.45 -18.82 12.93
C SER A 427 -2.23 -19.90 11.87
N SER A 428 -2.17 -21.17 12.28
CA SER A 428 -2.11 -22.29 11.33
C SER A 428 -3.36 -22.34 10.45
N ALA A 429 -4.52 -21.93 10.98
CA ALA A 429 -5.76 -21.84 10.21
C ALA A 429 -5.63 -20.86 9.04
N ASP A 430 -5.03 -19.69 9.29
CA ASP A 430 -4.85 -18.65 8.28
C ASP A 430 -3.78 -19.03 7.26
N ILE A 431 -2.70 -19.72 7.69
CA ILE A 431 -1.74 -20.32 6.75
C ILE A 431 -2.46 -21.30 5.81
N VAL A 432 -3.28 -22.21 6.35
CA VAL A 432 -4.03 -23.16 5.52
C VAL A 432 -5.01 -22.45 4.59
N ALA A 433 -5.73 -21.44 5.07
CA ALA A 433 -6.65 -20.64 4.26
C ALA A 433 -5.94 -19.90 3.12
N GLY A 434 -4.72 -19.41 3.36
CA GLY A 434 -3.83 -18.79 2.37
C GLY A 434 -3.22 -19.79 1.36
N LEU A 435 -3.30 -21.09 1.63
CA LEU A 435 -2.74 -22.15 0.78
C LEU A 435 -3.78 -22.88 -0.06
N VAL A 436 -4.89 -23.26 0.57
CA VAL A 436 -5.85 -24.17 -0.03
C VAL A 436 -6.64 -23.46 -1.13
N ASN A 437 -6.59 -24.03 -2.33
CA ASN A 437 -7.29 -23.56 -3.51
C ASN A 437 -6.91 -22.15 -4.01
N LYS A 438 -5.86 -21.54 -3.46
CA LYS A 438 -5.39 -20.22 -3.90
C LYS A 438 -4.56 -20.33 -5.19
N PRO A 439 -4.71 -19.41 -6.16
CA PRO A 439 -3.84 -19.37 -7.35
C PRO A 439 -2.36 -19.22 -6.97
N SER A 440 -1.46 -19.84 -7.73
CA SER A 440 -0.02 -19.62 -7.51
C SER A 440 0.55 -18.57 -8.48
N ARG A 441 1.11 -17.47 -7.96
CA ARG A 441 1.77 -16.42 -8.77
C ARG A 441 2.95 -16.95 -9.61
N GLY A 442 3.62 -18.00 -9.12
CA GLY A 442 4.74 -18.64 -9.80
C GLY A 442 4.41 -20.00 -10.43
N GLY A 443 3.15 -20.42 -10.41
CA GLY A 443 2.71 -21.73 -10.88
C GLY A 443 1.82 -21.71 -12.12
N GLY A 444 1.70 -20.58 -12.82
CA GLY A 444 0.91 -20.49 -14.05
C GLY A 444 -0.55 -20.89 -13.84
N GLN A 445 -0.93 -22.07 -14.36
CA GLN A 445 -2.28 -22.63 -14.21
C GLN A 445 -2.52 -23.34 -12.86
N PHE A 446 -1.48 -23.58 -12.06
CA PHE A 446 -1.58 -24.34 -10.81
C PHE A 446 -2.10 -23.50 -9.64
N ARG A 447 -2.69 -24.19 -8.65
CA ARG A 447 -3.02 -23.65 -7.33
C ARG A 447 -1.94 -24.02 -6.32
N LEU A 448 -1.80 -23.24 -5.24
CA LEU A 448 -0.82 -23.49 -4.18
C LEU A 448 -1.02 -24.88 -3.55
N VAL A 449 -2.22 -25.17 -3.05
CA VAL A 449 -2.63 -26.50 -2.59
C VAL A 449 -3.98 -26.88 -3.21
N VAL A 450 -4.05 -28.08 -3.79
CA VAL A 450 -5.28 -28.72 -4.29
C VAL A 450 -5.61 -29.88 -3.36
N PRO A 451 -6.64 -29.76 -2.49
CA PRO A 451 -7.08 -30.83 -1.60
C PRO A 451 -7.26 -32.16 -2.33
N GLY A 452 -6.67 -33.23 -1.79
CA GLY A 452 -6.71 -34.58 -2.34
C GLY A 452 -5.74 -34.82 -3.50
N ASN A 453 -5.05 -33.81 -4.01
CA ASN A 453 -4.21 -33.95 -5.20
C ASN A 453 -2.83 -33.25 -5.06
N PRO A 454 -1.84 -33.92 -4.43
CA PRO A 454 -0.50 -33.37 -4.27
C PRO A 454 0.19 -33.12 -5.61
N ASP A 455 -0.09 -33.92 -6.63
CA ASP A 455 0.55 -33.80 -7.96
C ASP A 455 -0.05 -32.65 -8.79
N GLN A 456 -1.10 -31.98 -8.29
CA GLN A 456 -1.65 -30.72 -8.80
C GLN A 456 -1.44 -29.55 -7.83
N SER A 457 -0.72 -29.75 -6.73
CA SER A 457 -0.45 -28.73 -5.72
C SER A 457 0.91 -28.11 -5.96
N TRP A 458 0.94 -26.85 -6.39
CA TRP A 458 2.19 -26.17 -6.74
C TRP A 458 3.20 -26.13 -5.61
N LEU A 459 2.73 -25.92 -4.36
CA LEU A 459 3.58 -25.93 -3.18
C LEU A 459 4.36 -27.26 -3.07
N TYR A 460 3.66 -28.38 -3.20
CA TYR A 460 4.28 -29.71 -3.14
C TYR A 460 5.25 -29.94 -4.30
N LEU A 461 4.84 -29.62 -5.53
CA LEU A 461 5.68 -29.79 -6.72
C LEU A 461 6.99 -29.01 -6.62
N LYS A 462 6.96 -27.82 -6.00
CA LYS A 462 8.14 -26.98 -5.78
C LYS A 462 9.07 -27.55 -4.72
N VAL A 463 8.55 -27.99 -3.58
CA VAL A 463 9.38 -28.56 -2.52
C VAL A 463 9.90 -29.97 -2.83
N ALA A 464 9.17 -30.73 -3.65
CA ALA A 464 9.60 -32.03 -4.15
C ALA A 464 10.56 -31.95 -5.36
N GLY A 465 10.78 -30.74 -5.91
CA GLY A 465 11.63 -30.55 -7.10
C GLY A 465 11.05 -31.15 -8.38
N THR A 466 9.74 -31.37 -8.44
CA THR A 466 9.05 -31.98 -9.60
C THR A 466 8.30 -30.97 -10.47
N ALA A 467 8.26 -29.69 -10.07
CA ALA A 467 7.59 -28.60 -10.79
C ALA A 467 8.01 -28.47 -12.26
N VAL A 468 9.28 -28.73 -12.60
CA VAL A 468 9.78 -28.70 -13.99
C VAL A 468 9.09 -29.70 -14.90
N ASN A 469 8.65 -30.84 -14.35
CA ASN A 469 8.00 -31.91 -15.11
C ASN A 469 6.46 -31.85 -15.02
N ALA A 470 5.91 -30.91 -14.24
CA ALA A 470 4.47 -30.80 -14.03
C ALA A 470 3.73 -30.18 -15.22
N GLY A 471 4.44 -29.69 -16.24
CA GLY A 471 3.82 -29.07 -17.42
C GLY A 471 3.21 -27.71 -17.11
N CYS A 472 3.88 -26.89 -16.29
CA CYS A 472 3.46 -25.52 -16.02
C CYS A 472 3.32 -24.71 -17.33
N ARG A 473 2.20 -23.99 -17.44
CA ARG A 473 1.86 -23.08 -18.53
C ARG A 473 1.54 -21.72 -17.91
N PRO A 474 2.21 -20.63 -18.33
CA PRO A 474 1.88 -19.30 -17.86
C PRO A 474 0.40 -18.99 -18.09
N SER A 475 -0.18 -18.19 -17.20
CA SER A 475 -1.55 -17.67 -17.32
C SER A 475 -1.51 -16.14 -17.45
N ALA A 476 -2.68 -15.52 -17.61
CA ALA A 476 -2.76 -14.06 -17.70
C ALA A 476 -2.22 -13.33 -16.46
N SER A 477 -2.22 -13.98 -15.29
CA SER A 477 -1.83 -13.40 -14.01
C SER A 477 -0.72 -14.15 -13.28
N ALA A 478 -0.11 -15.17 -13.90
CA ALA A 478 0.93 -15.97 -13.25
C ALA A 478 2.01 -16.49 -14.21
N SER A 479 3.25 -16.46 -13.73
CA SER A 479 4.42 -17.00 -14.41
C SER A 479 4.64 -18.47 -14.06
N CYS A 480 5.53 -19.15 -14.79
CA CYS A 480 5.96 -20.53 -14.49
C CYS A 480 7.40 -20.54 -13.96
N ASN A 481 7.55 -20.46 -12.65
CA ASN A 481 8.84 -20.58 -11.98
C ASN A 481 9.01 -22.02 -11.45
N THR A 482 9.66 -22.87 -12.23
CA THR A 482 9.79 -24.31 -11.95
C THR A 482 10.97 -24.69 -11.04
N GLY A 483 11.78 -23.73 -10.59
CA GLY A 483 12.92 -24.01 -9.72
C GLY A 483 12.51 -24.68 -8.39
N VAL A 484 13.35 -25.52 -7.81
CA VAL A 484 13.07 -26.09 -6.49
C VAL A 484 12.98 -24.98 -5.43
N MET A 485 12.11 -25.14 -4.44
CA MET A 485 12.03 -24.26 -3.29
C MET A 485 12.04 -25.09 -1.99
N PRO A 486 12.74 -24.66 -0.93
CA PRO A 486 13.71 -23.58 -0.87
C PRO A 486 14.85 -23.73 -1.88
N GLN A 487 15.47 -22.62 -2.30
CA GLN A 487 16.59 -22.70 -3.24
C GLN A 487 17.81 -23.29 -2.54
N ALA A 488 18.37 -24.34 -3.12
CA ALA A 488 19.64 -24.93 -2.73
C ALA A 488 20.66 -24.78 -3.87
N ALA A 489 21.95 -24.66 -3.53
CA ALA A 489 23.02 -24.46 -4.51
C ALA A 489 23.11 -25.59 -5.55
N ASP A 490 22.69 -26.80 -5.19
CA ASP A 490 22.67 -27.97 -6.09
C ASP A 490 21.32 -28.19 -6.79
N GLY A 491 20.35 -27.30 -6.57
CA GLY A 491 19.02 -27.35 -7.18
C GLY A 491 18.16 -28.55 -6.75
N LYS A 492 18.48 -29.19 -5.61
CA LYS A 492 17.73 -30.36 -5.11
C LYS A 492 16.75 -30.00 -3.98
N PRO A 493 15.71 -30.83 -3.75
CA PRO A 493 14.84 -30.71 -2.59
C PRO A 493 15.64 -30.67 -1.29
N THR A 494 15.34 -29.70 -0.42
CA THR A 494 15.95 -29.62 0.92
C THR A 494 15.18 -30.46 1.94
N LEU A 495 13.87 -30.62 1.75
CA LEU A 495 13.03 -31.46 2.60
C LEU A 495 13.44 -32.93 2.49
N THR A 496 13.47 -33.60 3.63
CA THR A 496 13.68 -35.05 3.70
C THR A 496 12.51 -35.80 3.08
N SER A 497 12.72 -37.06 2.70
CA SER A 497 11.65 -37.92 2.19
C SER A 497 10.48 -38.07 3.18
N ALA A 498 10.77 -38.05 4.48
CA ALA A 498 9.74 -38.12 5.52
C ALA A 498 8.91 -36.84 5.57
N GLU A 499 9.53 -35.66 5.54
CA GLU A 499 8.84 -34.38 5.51
C GLU A 499 8.01 -34.20 4.23
N LEU A 500 8.55 -34.61 3.08
CA LEU A 500 7.81 -34.64 1.82
C LEU A 500 6.62 -35.60 1.90
N ALA A 501 6.75 -36.76 2.54
CA ALA A 501 5.64 -37.68 2.75
C ALA A 501 4.58 -37.07 3.68
N THR A 502 4.97 -36.40 4.77
CA THR A 502 4.05 -35.70 5.67
C THR A 502 3.24 -34.62 4.93
N LEU A 503 3.92 -33.74 4.18
CA LEU A 503 3.23 -32.70 3.40
C LEU A 503 2.32 -33.32 2.32
N ARG A 504 2.81 -34.35 1.60
CA ARG A 504 2.02 -35.05 0.59
C ARG A 504 0.76 -35.65 1.21
N GLN A 505 0.90 -36.30 2.37
CA GLN A 505 -0.21 -36.96 3.08
C GLN A 505 -1.24 -35.93 3.54
N TRP A 506 -0.81 -34.81 4.15
CA TRP A 506 -1.74 -33.75 4.54
C TRP A 506 -2.55 -33.22 3.34
N ILE A 507 -1.92 -33.02 2.18
CA ILE A 507 -2.65 -32.63 0.96
C ILE A 507 -3.61 -33.74 0.52
N GLN A 508 -3.16 -35.00 0.49
CA GLN A 508 -3.97 -36.15 0.10
C GLN A 508 -5.20 -36.33 1.01
N ASP A 509 -5.07 -36.02 2.29
CA ASP A 509 -6.16 -36.06 3.29
C ASP A 509 -7.15 -34.90 3.13
N GLY A 510 -7.01 -34.09 2.08
CA GLY A 510 -7.88 -32.96 1.79
C GLY A 510 -7.39 -31.63 2.36
N ALA A 511 -6.13 -31.56 2.78
CA ALA A 511 -5.53 -30.37 3.39
C ALA A 511 -6.40 -29.80 4.53
N PRO A 512 -6.80 -30.64 5.53
CA PRO A 512 -7.69 -30.20 6.58
C PRO A 512 -7.07 -29.03 7.35
N ALA A 513 -7.90 -28.02 7.62
CA ALA A 513 -7.55 -26.92 8.50
C ALA A 513 -7.29 -27.44 9.93
N PRO A 514 -6.40 -26.79 10.69
CA PRO A 514 -6.24 -27.08 12.12
C PRO A 514 -7.53 -26.79 12.88
N THR A 515 -7.66 -27.43 14.04
CA THR A 515 -8.72 -27.17 15.01
C THR A 515 -8.23 -26.18 16.06
N PRO A 516 -9.04 -25.18 16.47
CA PRO A 516 -8.67 -24.20 17.50
C PRO A 516 -8.30 -24.82 18.85
#